data_AF-A0A0D9R9M9-F1
#
_entry.id   AF-A0A0D9R9M9-F1
#
_cell.length_a   1.000
_cell.length_b   1.000
_cell.length_c   1.000
_cell.angle_alpha   90.00
_cell.angle_beta   90.00
_cell.angle_gamma   90.00
#
_symmetry.space_group_name_H-M   'P 1'
#
loop_
_entity.id
_entity.type
_entity.pdbx_description
1 polymer ?
#
loop_
_entity_poly.entity_id
_entity_poly.type
_entity_poly.pdbx_seq_one_letter_code
_entity_poly.pdbx_strand_id
1 'polypeptide(L)'
;MGSAFEWVVRRVVQELDHSGELIPMTSPKDSPGFQPYFLVVRKPSSSWFWKPCYKRLNLSIKDILEPDAPEPDLQRGSTFHFYDAVDGQLRAGVELSAPGQAKIAGGASVSDSSSTSMHVYSLSVDPNTWQTLLHERHLRQPEHKILQQLRSRGDNVYVVTEVLQTQKEVEVTRTQKREGSGQFSLPGAMCLQGEGQGHLSQKKTVTIPSGSILAFRVAQLVINSDLDILLFPDKKQRTFQPPPTGHKPSRSVGAWPQLPSVLSMMGCLHNLSADGVPAEETFTEDFQGLRAEVEAISKELELLDRALCQLLLEGLEGVLRDQLALRTLEEALEQGPSLGPVESLDGPAGAVLECLVLESRMLVPELVVPVVYLLGALTMLSETQHELLAEALESQTLLGPLELVRGFGLQEDGLSQWKGHCCT
;
A
#
# COMPACT_ATOMS: atom_id res chain seq x y z
N MET A 1 4.55 -13.45 -1.02
CA MET A 1 3.36 -13.92 -1.78
C MET A 1 2.13 -13.78 -0.89
N GLY A 2 1.02 -13.31 -1.44
CA GLY A 2 -0.23 -13.12 -0.70
C GLY A 2 -0.84 -14.41 -0.14
N SER A 3 -1.76 -14.27 0.82
CA SER A 3 -2.48 -15.39 1.43
C SER A 3 -3.38 -16.13 0.42
N ALA A 4 -3.84 -17.34 0.74
CA ALA A 4 -4.78 -18.06 -0.12
C ALA A 4 -6.10 -17.27 -0.33
N PHE A 5 -6.51 -16.50 0.68
CA PHE A 5 -7.65 -15.59 0.60
C PHE A 5 -7.39 -14.42 -0.36
N GLU A 6 -6.30 -13.69 -0.14
CA GLU A 6 -5.94 -12.54 -0.98
C GLU A 6 -5.79 -12.95 -2.46
N TRP A 7 -5.18 -14.11 -2.70
CA TRP A 7 -5.03 -14.66 -4.04
C TRP A 7 -6.38 -14.88 -4.72
N VAL A 8 -7.35 -15.54 -4.06
CA VAL A 8 -8.63 -15.83 -4.69
C VAL A 8 -9.47 -14.57 -4.88
N VAL A 9 -9.41 -13.64 -3.94
CA VAL A 9 -10.11 -12.36 -4.02
C VAL A 9 -9.64 -11.56 -5.23
N ARG A 10 -8.32 -11.46 -5.45
CA ARG A 10 -7.77 -10.79 -6.62
C ARG A 10 -8.26 -11.40 -7.93
N ARG A 11 -8.33 -12.73 -8.01
CA ARG A 11 -8.84 -13.44 -9.20
C ARG A 11 -10.32 -13.15 -9.43
N VAL A 12 -11.13 -13.14 -8.38
CA VAL A 12 -12.56 -12.79 -8.46
C VAL A 12 -12.74 -11.37 -8.99
N VAL A 13 -11.99 -10.40 -8.46
CA VAL A 13 -12.07 -8.99 -8.92
C VAL A 13 -11.60 -8.85 -10.36
N GLN A 14 -10.50 -9.51 -10.75
CA GLN A 14 -10.01 -9.50 -12.13
C GLN A 14 -11.06 -9.99 -13.14
N GLU A 15 -11.82 -11.04 -12.80
CA GLU A 15 -12.84 -11.59 -13.69
C GLU A 15 -14.15 -10.78 -13.67
N LEU A 16 -14.53 -10.20 -12.52
CA LEU A 16 -15.84 -9.55 -12.36
C LEU A 16 -15.82 -8.03 -12.58
N ASP A 17 -14.68 -7.37 -12.36
CA ASP A 17 -14.53 -5.93 -12.48
C ASP A 17 -13.28 -5.54 -13.27
N HIS A 18 -13.42 -5.60 -14.60
CA HIS A 18 -12.40 -5.14 -15.53
C HIS A 18 -12.21 -3.62 -15.50
N SER A 19 -13.15 -2.86 -14.93
CA SER A 19 -13.07 -1.40 -14.84
C SER A 19 -12.12 -0.93 -13.74
N GLY A 20 -11.80 -1.80 -12.78
CA GLY A 20 -10.80 -1.57 -11.75
C GLY A 20 -11.26 -0.64 -10.63
N GLU A 21 -12.57 -0.60 -10.35
CA GLU A 21 -13.15 0.27 -9.35
C GLU A 21 -13.41 -0.45 -8.01
N LEU A 22 -13.51 -1.78 -8.03
CA LEU A 22 -13.57 -2.64 -6.85
C LEU A 22 -12.16 -2.84 -6.27
N ILE A 23 -12.06 -2.54 -4.98
CA ILE A 23 -10.87 -2.70 -4.14
C ILE A 23 -10.94 -4.09 -3.48
N PRO A 24 -10.01 -5.01 -3.77
CA PRO A 24 -9.95 -6.34 -3.17
C PRO A 24 -9.58 -6.28 -1.68
N MET A 25 -10.20 -7.14 -0.89
CA MET A 25 -9.84 -7.35 0.50
C MET A 25 -8.56 -8.18 0.63
N THR A 26 -7.70 -7.79 1.56
CA THR A 26 -6.45 -8.51 1.88
C THR A 26 -6.62 -9.55 2.99
N SER A 27 -7.63 -9.37 3.85
CA SER A 27 -7.86 -10.17 5.05
C SER A 27 -9.36 -10.45 5.26
N PRO A 28 -9.76 -11.71 5.51
CA PRO A 28 -11.15 -12.04 5.78
C PRO A 28 -11.61 -11.52 7.15
N LYS A 29 -10.68 -11.32 8.10
CA LYS A 29 -11.00 -10.86 9.47
C LYS A 29 -11.56 -9.44 9.49
N ASP A 30 -11.13 -8.61 8.56
CA ASP A 30 -11.52 -7.21 8.51
C ASP A 30 -12.84 -6.99 7.77
N SER A 31 -13.35 -8.03 7.10
CA SER A 31 -14.57 -7.96 6.28
C SER A 31 -15.78 -7.29 6.96
N PRO A 32 -16.10 -7.50 8.24
CA PRO A 32 -17.28 -6.85 8.85
C PRO A 32 -17.17 -5.33 8.92
N GLY A 33 -15.95 -4.77 8.87
CA GLY A 33 -15.70 -3.33 8.95
C GLY A 33 -15.83 -2.58 7.62
N PHE A 34 -16.12 -3.27 6.51
CA PHE A 34 -16.19 -2.69 5.16
C PHE A 34 -17.59 -2.81 4.54
N GLN A 35 -18.63 -2.87 5.36
CA GLN A 35 -20.02 -2.90 4.88
C GLN A 35 -20.42 -1.55 4.25
N PRO A 36 -21.41 -1.51 3.34
CA PRO A 36 -21.95 -0.25 2.84
C PRO A 36 -22.31 0.71 3.97
N TYR A 37 -22.12 2.01 3.73
CA TYR A 37 -22.25 3.11 4.70
C TYR A 37 -21.11 3.23 5.73
N PHE A 38 -20.23 2.23 5.87
CA PHE A 38 -19.09 2.34 6.79
C PHE A 38 -18.03 3.31 6.25
N LEU A 39 -17.37 4.01 7.16
CA LEU A 39 -16.30 4.93 6.89
C LEU A 39 -14.95 4.22 6.89
N VAL A 40 -14.15 4.53 5.89
CA VAL A 40 -12.77 4.08 5.76
C VAL A 40 -11.86 5.28 5.56
N VAL A 41 -10.64 5.17 6.07
CA VAL A 41 -9.62 6.20 5.93
C VAL A 41 -8.55 5.73 4.96
N ARG A 42 -8.07 6.66 4.15
CA ARG A 42 -6.86 6.47 3.35
C ARG A 42 -5.90 7.62 3.63
N LYS A 43 -4.67 7.27 3.95
CA LYS A 43 -3.58 8.21 4.09
C LYS A 43 -3.33 8.92 2.75
N PRO A 44 -2.87 10.17 2.75
CA PRO A 44 -2.37 10.81 1.54
C PRO A 44 -1.31 9.93 0.89
N SER A 45 -1.44 9.65 -0.40
CA SER A 45 -0.42 8.90 -1.13
C SER A 45 0.86 9.72 -1.22
N SER A 46 2.00 9.13 -0.85
CA SER A 46 3.33 9.69 -1.11
C SER A 46 3.83 9.41 -2.53
N SER A 47 3.15 8.53 -3.27
CA SER A 47 3.49 8.07 -4.62
C SER A 47 2.26 7.97 -5.52
N TRP A 48 2.45 8.11 -6.84
CA TRP A 48 1.41 7.81 -7.82
C TRP A 48 1.26 6.32 -8.12
N PHE A 49 2.28 5.50 -7.81
CA PHE A 49 2.37 4.10 -8.21
C PHE A 49 1.93 3.10 -7.14
N TRP A 50 1.84 3.52 -5.89
CA TRP A 50 1.18 2.76 -4.82
C TRP A 50 0.23 3.66 -4.04
N LYS A 51 -0.93 3.10 -3.72
CA LYS A 51 -1.93 3.76 -2.87
C LYS A 51 -1.91 3.08 -1.51
N PRO A 52 -1.78 3.85 -0.40
CA PRO A 52 -1.94 3.30 0.94
C PRO A 52 -3.27 2.55 1.07
N CYS A 53 -3.25 1.43 1.77
CA CYS A 53 -4.44 0.61 2.02
C CYS A 53 -5.52 1.39 2.78
N TYR A 54 -6.78 1.13 2.45
CA TYR A 54 -7.91 1.63 3.22
C TYR A 54 -7.94 0.96 4.60
N LYS A 55 -8.02 1.76 5.67
CA LYS A 55 -8.18 1.29 7.05
C LYS A 55 -9.61 1.55 7.54
N ARG A 56 -10.18 0.59 8.26
CA ARG A 56 -11.53 0.74 8.87
C ARG A 56 -11.51 1.78 10.00
N LEU A 57 -12.53 2.65 10.06
CA LEU A 57 -12.68 3.64 11.12
C LEU A 57 -13.65 3.22 12.24
N ASN A 58 -14.32 2.06 12.10
CA ASN A 58 -15.40 1.60 13.00
C ASN A 58 -16.50 2.65 13.23
N LEU A 59 -16.75 3.47 12.22
CA LEU A 59 -17.82 4.45 12.18
C LEU A 59 -18.65 4.22 10.91
N SER A 60 -19.94 4.45 10.98
CA SER A 60 -20.84 4.56 9.85
C SER A 60 -21.11 6.04 9.53
N ILE A 61 -21.61 6.30 8.32
CA ILE A 61 -22.07 7.63 7.93
C ILE A 61 -23.16 8.18 8.86
N LYS A 62 -23.98 7.33 9.50
CA LYS A 62 -24.98 7.79 10.47
C LYS A 62 -24.35 8.42 11.71
N ASP A 63 -23.15 7.99 12.11
CA ASP A 63 -22.51 8.45 13.35
C ASP A 63 -22.04 9.90 13.25
N ILE A 64 -21.86 10.39 12.02
CA ILE A 64 -21.38 11.73 11.69
C ILE A 64 -22.50 12.66 11.19
N LEU A 65 -23.74 12.18 11.10
CA LEU A 65 -24.90 12.92 10.59
C LEU A 65 -26.02 13.03 11.63
N GLU A 66 -26.82 14.09 11.53
CA GLU A 66 -28.04 14.28 12.31
C GLU A 66 -29.23 14.57 11.37
N PRO A 67 -30.43 14.01 11.63
CA PRO A 67 -30.79 13.13 12.75
C PRO A 67 -30.21 11.71 12.63
N ASP A 68 -30.02 11.07 13.80
CA ASP A 68 -29.64 9.65 13.89
C ASP A 68 -30.82 8.77 13.48
N ALA A 69 -30.88 8.43 12.21
CA ALA A 69 -31.90 7.60 11.61
C ALA A 69 -31.25 6.38 10.94
N PRO A 70 -31.96 5.23 10.86
CA PRO A 70 -31.47 4.03 10.18
C PRO A 70 -31.00 4.32 8.76
N GLU A 71 -29.93 3.66 8.31
CA GLU A 71 -29.48 3.78 6.93
C GLU A 71 -30.52 3.15 5.97
N PRO A 72 -30.73 3.75 4.78
CA PRO A 72 -31.68 3.20 3.80
C PRO A 72 -31.30 1.81 3.29
N ASP A 73 -32.29 1.06 2.83
CA ASP A 73 -32.09 -0.30 2.34
C ASP A 73 -31.11 -0.38 1.16
N LEU A 74 -30.32 -1.45 1.15
CA LEU A 74 -29.35 -1.73 0.10
C LEU A 74 -29.99 -2.41 -1.11
N GLN A 75 -29.53 -2.07 -2.29
CA GLN A 75 -29.89 -2.77 -3.51
C GLN A 75 -29.01 -4.01 -3.66
N ARG A 76 -29.66 -5.16 -3.86
CA ARG A 76 -28.96 -6.40 -4.22
C ARG A 76 -28.74 -6.42 -5.73
N GLY A 77 -27.46 -6.44 -6.12
CA GLY A 77 -27.07 -6.59 -7.51
C GLY A 77 -27.09 -8.05 -7.97
N SER A 78 -26.46 -8.27 -9.13
CA SER A 78 -26.41 -9.59 -9.78
C SER A 78 -25.65 -10.61 -8.93
N THR A 79 -26.07 -11.87 -9.03
CA THR A 79 -25.35 -13.01 -8.47
C THR A 79 -24.48 -13.63 -9.56
N PHE A 80 -23.23 -13.91 -9.23
CA PHE A 80 -22.23 -14.50 -10.12
C PHE A 80 -21.75 -15.83 -9.57
N HIS A 81 -21.41 -16.75 -10.46
CA HIS A 81 -20.72 -17.99 -10.12
C HIS A 81 -19.29 -17.89 -10.65
N PHE A 82 -18.33 -17.90 -9.74
CA PHE A 82 -16.91 -17.89 -10.05
C PHE A 82 -16.36 -19.30 -9.91
N TYR A 83 -15.63 -19.75 -10.92
CA TYR A 83 -14.88 -20.99 -10.91
C TYR A 83 -13.50 -20.72 -11.49
N ASP A 84 -12.46 -21.05 -10.74
CA ASP A 84 -11.07 -20.94 -11.17
C ASP A 84 -10.32 -22.22 -10.84
N ALA A 85 -9.63 -22.76 -11.84
CA ALA A 85 -8.79 -23.94 -11.73
C ALA A 85 -7.46 -23.62 -12.40
N VAL A 86 -6.42 -23.48 -11.58
CA VAL A 86 -5.07 -23.16 -12.03
C VAL A 86 -4.19 -24.36 -11.74
N ASP A 87 -3.46 -24.80 -12.75
CA ASP A 87 -2.37 -25.76 -12.64
C ASP A 87 -1.21 -25.24 -13.49
N GLY A 88 -0.29 -24.52 -12.85
CA GLY A 88 0.84 -23.88 -13.49
C GLY A 88 2.15 -24.56 -13.10
N GLN A 89 3.07 -24.74 -14.04
CA GLN A 89 4.42 -25.21 -13.77
C GLN A 89 5.45 -24.31 -14.46
N LEU A 90 6.27 -23.64 -13.66
CA LEU A 90 7.46 -22.91 -14.11
C LEU A 90 8.68 -23.81 -13.96
N ARG A 91 9.53 -23.89 -14.99
CA ARG A 91 10.82 -24.58 -14.93
C ARG A 91 11.92 -23.61 -15.36
N ALA A 92 12.96 -23.49 -14.55
CA ALA A 92 14.13 -22.69 -14.81
C ALA A 92 15.38 -23.57 -14.66
N GLY A 93 16.35 -23.41 -15.54
CA GLY A 93 17.60 -24.17 -15.51
C GLY A 93 18.78 -23.29 -15.88
N VAL A 94 19.90 -23.49 -15.20
CA VAL A 94 21.17 -22.80 -15.47
C VAL A 94 22.29 -23.83 -15.54
N GLU A 95 23.08 -23.74 -16.61
CA GLU A 95 24.28 -24.56 -16.79
C GLU A 95 25.48 -23.62 -16.99
N LEU A 96 26.46 -23.73 -16.11
CA LEU A 96 27.71 -22.99 -16.18
C LEU A 96 28.85 -23.97 -16.43
N SER A 97 29.55 -23.77 -17.53
CA SER A 97 30.76 -24.51 -17.87
C SER A 97 31.83 -23.56 -18.38
N ALA A 98 33.03 -23.64 -17.79
CA ALA A 98 34.20 -22.89 -18.21
C ALA A 98 35.37 -23.86 -18.48
N PRO A 99 36.13 -23.68 -19.57
CA PRO A 99 37.26 -24.57 -19.89
C PRO A 99 38.29 -24.59 -18.74
N GLY A 100 38.54 -25.77 -18.17
CA GLY A 100 39.50 -25.95 -17.07
C GLY A 100 38.94 -25.74 -15.66
N GLN A 101 37.64 -25.46 -15.49
CA GLN A 101 36.99 -25.28 -14.19
C GLN A 101 35.77 -26.20 -13.99
N ALA A 102 35.22 -26.18 -12.78
CA ALA A 102 34.08 -26.98 -12.34
C ALA A 102 32.84 -26.76 -13.21
N LYS A 103 32.08 -27.84 -13.49
CA LYS A 103 30.77 -27.74 -14.15
C LYS A 103 29.68 -27.72 -13.09
N ILE A 104 28.79 -26.74 -13.16
CA ILE A 104 27.64 -26.60 -12.27
C ILE A 104 26.37 -26.54 -13.12
N ALA A 105 25.44 -27.45 -12.87
CA ALA A 105 24.13 -27.47 -13.49
C ALA A 105 23.06 -27.46 -12.39
N GLY A 106 22.09 -26.57 -12.49
CA GLY A 106 21.01 -26.46 -11.53
C GLY A 106 19.67 -26.31 -12.23
N GLY A 107 18.68 -27.07 -11.78
CA GLY A 107 17.28 -26.97 -12.20
C GLY A 107 16.41 -26.58 -11.02
N ALA A 108 15.45 -25.69 -11.26
CA ALA A 108 14.38 -25.41 -10.32
C ALA A 108 13.04 -25.51 -11.05
N SER A 109 12.08 -26.18 -10.45
CA SER A 109 10.69 -26.12 -10.87
C SER A 109 9.80 -25.65 -9.74
N VAL A 110 8.82 -24.82 -10.07
CA VAL A 110 7.77 -24.38 -9.17
C VAL A 110 6.45 -24.74 -9.82
N SER A 111 5.63 -25.51 -9.13
CA SER A 111 4.27 -25.83 -9.55
C SER A 111 3.29 -25.25 -8.53
N ASP A 112 2.31 -24.50 -9.03
CA ASP A 112 1.24 -23.93 -8.24
C ASP A 112 -0.08 -24.48 -8.75
N SER A 113 -0.88 -25.04 -7.84
CA SER A 113 -2.22 -25.52 -8.15
C SER A 113 -3.27 -25.06 -7.15
N SER A 114 -4.45 -24.72 -7.67
CA SER A 114 -5.61 -24.29 -6.90
C SER A 114 -6.88 -24.53 -7.68
N SER A 115 -7.95 -24.92 -7.00
CA SER A 115 -9.30 -24.97 -7.56
C SER A 115 -10.27 -24.35 -6.58
N THR A 116 -11.10 -23.42 -7.04
CA THR A 116 -12.12 -22.77 -6.20
C THR A 116 -13.40 -22.55 -6.99
N SER A 117 -14.54 -22.79 -6.34
CA SER A 117 -15.88 -22.50 -6.86
C SER A 117 -16.63 -21.70 -5.81
N MET A 118 -17.14 -20.52 -6.17
CA MET A 118 -17.87 -19.66 -5.23
C MET A 118 -19.02 -18.93 -5.90
N HIS A 119 -20.08 -18.71 -5.13
CA HIS A 119 -21.17 -17.82 -5.51
C HIS A 119 -21.01 -16.49 -4.78
N VAL A 120 -21.02 -15.40 -5.55
CA VAL A 120 -20.86 -14.05 -5.04
C VAL A 120 -21.97 -13.15 -5.54
N TYR A 121 -22.28 -12.10 -4.79
CA TYR A 121 -23.27 -11.10 -5.20
C TYR A 121 -22.86 -9.73 -4.67
N SER A 122 -23.33 -8.67 -5.33
CA SER A 122 -23.09 -7.30 -4.88
C SER A 122 -24.22 -6.75 -4.03
N LEU A 123 -23.87 -5.88 -3.08
CA LEU A 123 -24.78 -4.96 -2.41
C LEU A 123 -24.29 -3.53 -2.65
N SER A 124 -25.17 -2.65 -3.08
CA SER A 124 -24.85 -1.25 -3.33
C SER A 124 -25.91 -0.30 -2.80
N VAL A 125 -25.52 0.95 -2.63
CA VAL A 125 -26.42 2.06 -2.31
C VAL A 125 -26.85 2.73 -3.61
N ASP A 126 -28.17 2.92 -3.80
CA ASP A 126 -28.70 3.62 -4.97
C ASP A 126 -28.14 5.06 -5.04
N PRO A 127 -27.70 5.55 -6.21
CA PRO A 127 -27.18 6.90 -6.34
C PRO A 127 -28.12 8.00 -5.83
N ASN A 128 -29.44 7.83 -6.00
CA ASN A 128 -30.43 8.81 -5.52
C ASN A 128 -30.58 8.78 -4.01
N THR A 129 -30.32 7.63 -3.36
CA THR A 129 -30.34 7.51 -1.90
C THR A 129 -29.33 8.46 -1.25
N TRP A 130 -28.15 8.67 -1.85
CA TRP A 130 -27.16 9.62 -1.34
C TRP A 130 -27.67 11.07 -1.37
N GLN A 131 -28.35 11.46 -2.45
CA GLN A 131 -28.91 12.81 -2.57
C GLN A 131 -29.99 13.06 -1.53
N THR A 132 -30.92 12.11 -1.36
CA THR A 132 -31.96 12.19 -0.34
C THR A 132 -31.37 12.24 1.07
N LEU A 133 -30.38 11.40 1.36
CA LEU A 133 -29.72 11.34 2.65
C LEU A 133 -29.02 12.66 3.01
N LEU A 134 -28.28 13.27 2.07
CA LEU A 134 -27.61 14.56 2.28
C LEU A 134 -28.59 15.75 2.33
N HIS A 135 -29.79 15.61 1.76
CA HIS A 135 -30.84 16.61 1.88
C HIS A 135 -31.56 16.56 3.24
N GLU A 136 -31.79 15.35 3.75
CA GLU A 136 -32.52 15.11 5.00
C GLU A 136 -31.65 15.19 6.25
N ARG A 137 -30.34 14.98 6.11
CA ARG A 137 -29.39 14.91 7.21
C ARG A 137 -28.24 15.89 7.00
N HIS A 138 -27.79 16.49 8.10
CA HIS A 138 -26.69 17.44 8.11
C HIS A 138 -25.55 16.93 8.97
N LEU A 139 -24.35 17.49 8.76
CA LEU A 139 -23.19 17.14 9.56
C LEU A 139 -23.45 17.42 11.04
N ARG A 140 -23.20 16.43 11.88
CA ARG A 140 -23.43 16.49 13.32
C ARG A 140 -22.66 17.63 13.98
N GLN A 141 -23.34 18.38 14.86
CA GLN A 141 -22.73 19.42 15.68
C GLN A 141 -22.97 19.15 17.18
N PRO A 142 -21.91 18.98 18.00
CA PRO A 142 -20.49 19.13 17.69
C PRO A 142 -19.91 17.99 16.82
N GLU A 143 -18.86 18.30 16.04
CA GLU A 143 -18.17 17.34 15.17
C GLU A 143 -17.64 16.13 15.97
N HIS A 144 -17.72 14.94 15.36
CA HIS A 144 -17.22 13.71 15.97
C HIS A 144 -15.71 13.77 16.22
N LYS A 145 -15.24 13.36 17.41
CA LYS A 145 -13.84 13.47 17.83
C LYS A 145 -12.84 12.79 16.87
N ILE A 146 -13.23 11.66 16.27
CA ILE A 146 -12.39 10.97 15.28
C ILE A 146 -12.22 11.83 14.02
N LEU A 147 -13.28 12.51 13.54
CA LEU A 147 -13.15 13.41 12.38
C LEU A 147 -12.22 14.58 12.68
N GLN A 148 -12.23 15.13 13.89
CA GLN A 148 -11.29 16.16 14.32
C GLN A 148 -9.83 15.68 14.25
N GLN A 149 -9.56 14.45 14.68
CA GLN A 149 -8.22 13.85 14.59
C GLN A 149 -7.79 13.58 13.14
N LEU A 150 -8.69 13.11 12.30
CA LEU A 150 -8.41 12.90 10.88
C LEU A 150 -8.17 14.22 10.15
N ARG A 151 -8.91 15.28 10.52
CA ARG A 151 -8.72 16.64 10.04
C ARG A 151 -7.34 17.18 10.41
N SER A 152 -6.86 16.96 11.64
CA SER A 152 -5.51 17.41 12.04
C SER A 152 -4.40 16.66 11.32
N ARG A 153 -4.63 15.39 10.94
CA ARG A 153 -3.68 14.57 10.17
C ARG A 153 -3.71 14.88 8.67
N GLY A 154 -4.82 15.45 8.18
CA GLY A 154 -5.02 15.67 6.74
C GLY A 154 -5.39 14.40 5.98
N ASP A 155 -5.90 13.38 6.67
CA ASP A 155 -6.31 12.11 6.08
C ASP A 155 -7.60 12.26 5.25
N ASN A 156 -7.72 11.50 4.16
CA ASN A 156 -8.95 11.46 3.38
C ASN A 156 -9.88 10.38 3.94
N VAL A 157 -11.16 10.75 4.07
CA VAL A 157 -12.23 9.87 4.54
C VAL A 157 -13.12 9.51 3.37
N TYR A 158 -13.49 8.24 3.30
CA TYR A 158 -14.34 7.68 2.28
C TYR A 158 -15.46 6.89 2.92
N VAL A 159 -16.57 6.73 2.20
CA VAL A 159 -17.68 5.86 2.56
C VAL A 159 -17.74 4.69 1.60
N VAL A 160 -18.00 3.49 2.11
CA VAL A 160 -18.24 2.31 1.28
C VAL A 160 -19.60 2.42 0.61
N THR A 161 -19.64 2.33 -0.71
CA THR A 161 -20.86 2.49 -1.53
C THR A 161 -21.37 1.18 -2.12
N GLU A 162 -20.47 0.24 -2.37
CA GLU A 162 -20.78 -1.08 -2.92
C GLU A 162 -19.82 -2.12 -2.33
N VAL A 163 -20.30 -3.33 -2.15
CA VAL A 163 -19.50 -4.49 -1.73
C VAL A 163 -19.83 -5.71 -2.57
N LEU A 164 -18.82 -6.54 -2.81
CA LEU A 164 -18.96 -7.88 -3.37
C LEU A 164 -18.75 -8.89 -2.24
N GLN A 165 -19.71 -9.79 -2.02
CA GLN A 165 -19.66 -10.73 -0.89
C GLN A 165 -20.05 -12.16 -1.27
N THR A 166 -19.65 -13.11 -0.41
CA THR A 166 -19.97 -14.53 -0.57
C THR A 166 -21.42 -14.85 -0.23
N GLN A 167 -22.05 -15.69 -1.03
CA GLN A 167 -23.42 -16.17 -0.79
C GLN A 167 -23.47 -17.36 0.18
N LYS A 168 -22.41 -18.19 0.18
CA LYS A 168 -22.27 -19.38 1.02
C LYS A 168 -20.84 -19.46 1.51
N GLU A 169 -20.63 -20.29 2.53
CA GLU A 169 -19.29 -20.64 2.96
C GLU A 169 -18.52 -21.35 1.85
N VAL A 170 -17.25 -20.99 1.67
CA VAL A 170 -16.36 -21.55 0.64
C VAL A 170 -15.02 -21.88 1.26
N GLU A 171 -14.48 -23.05 0.92
CA GLU A 171 -13.13 -23.45 1.29
C GLU A 171 -12.19 -23.25 0.10
N VAL A 172 -11.08 -22.55 0.34
CA VAL A 172 -10.08 -22.22 -0.68
C VAL A 172 -8.79 -22.90 -0.32
N THR A 173 -8.32 -23.76 -1.21
CA THR A 173 -7.07 -24.51 -1.03
C THR A 173 -6.07 -24.14 -2.11
N ARG A 174 -4.87 -23.75 -1.68
CA ARG A 174 -3.73 -23.50 -2.56
C ARG A 174 -2.59 -24.46 -2.22
N THR A 175 -2.06 -25.10 -3.25
CA THR A 175 -0.91 -25.99 -3.15
C THR A 175 0.24 -25.40 -3.95
N GLN A 176 1.41 -25.25 -3.33
CA GLN A 176 2.65 -24.88 -4.00
C GLN A 176 3.66 -26.00 -3.81
N LYS A 177 4.27 -26.44 -4.90
CA LYS A 177 5.36 -27.42 -4.93
C LYS A 177 6.59 -26.75 -5.52
N ARG A 178 7.73 -26.89 -4.84
CA ARG A 178 9.04 -26.46 -5.32
C ARG A 178 9.95 -27.67 -5.39
N GLU A 179 10.59 -27.85 -6.53
CA GLU A 179 11.56 -28.90 -6.75
C GLU A 179 12.86 -28.26 -7.22
N GLY A 180 13.97 -28.62 -6.59
CA GLY A 180 15.30 -28.18 -6.97
C GLY A 180 16.17 -29.38 -7.26
N SER A 181 16.99 -29.31 -8.30
CA SER A 181 18.06 -30.26 -8.56
C SER A 181 19.35 -29.50 -8.81
N GLY A 182 20.46 -30.04 -8.31
CA GLY A 182 21.78 -29.45 -8.47
C GLY A 182 22.81 -30.55 -8.70
N GLN A 183 23.60 -30.39 -9.75
CA GLN A 183 24.71 -31.26 -10.06
C GLN A 183 25.99 -30.42 -10.14
N PHE A 184 27.05 -30.90 -9.51
CA PHE A 184 28.38 -30.29 -9.64
C PHE A 184 29.44 -31.35 -9.92
N SER A 185 30.43 -30.98 -10.72
CA SER A 185 31.63 -31.80 -10.95
C SER A 185 32.90 -30.95 -10.86
N LEU A 186 33.84 -31.40 -10.04
CA LEU A 186 35.12 -30.73 -9.78
C LEU A 186 36.29 -31.57 -10.33
N PRO A 187 37.04 -31.08 -11.33
CA PRO A 187 38.23 -31.78 -11.84
C PRO A 187 39.42 -31.67 -10.85
N GLY A 188 40.04 -32.80 -10.49
CA GLY A 188 41.19 -32.90 -9.59
C GLY A 188 41.53 -34.36 -9.21
N ALA A 189 42.61 -34.62 -8.46
CA ALA A 189 43.12 -35.98 -8.15
C ALA A 189 42.11 -36.92 -7.44
N MET A 190 40.98 -36.41 -6.94
CA MET A 190 39.93 -37.18 -6.27
C MET A 190 38.58 -37.18 -7.02
N CYS A 191 38.43 -36.48 -8.16
CA CYS A 191 37.19 -36.35 -8.95
C CYS A 191 35.88 -36.45 -8.13
N LEU A 192 35.44 -35.33 -7.55
CA LEU A 192 34.18 -35.28 -6.80
C LEU A 192 33.01 -34.91 -7.72
N GLN A 193 32.03 -35.79 -7.80
CA GLN A 193 30.74 -35.56 -8.46
C GLN A 193 29.62 -35.72 -7.44
N GLY A 194 28.76 -34.70 -7.34
CA GLY A 194 27.62 -34.70 -6.44
C GLY A 194 26.34 -34.32 -7.18
N GLU A 195 25.26 -35.02 -6.86
CA GLU A 195 23.90 -34.71 -7.32
C GLU A 195 23.00 -34.62 -6.08
N GLY A 196 22.22 -33.55 -6.01
CA GLY A 196 21.26 -33.31 -4.95
C GLY A 196 19.90 -32.93 -5.53
N GLN A 197 18.84 -33.53 -4.99
CA GLN A 197 17.47 -33.17 -5.31
C GLN A 197 16.73 -32.79 -4.03
N GLY A 198 16.02 -31.67 -4.06
CA GLY A 198 15.17 -31.17 -2.99
C GLY A 198 13.72 -31.03 -3.47
N HIS A 199 12.77 -31.35 -2.60
CA HIS A 199 11.34 -31.17 -2.85
C HIS A 199 10.69 -30.53 -1.61
N LEU A 200 9.91 -29.47 -1.82
CA LEU A 200 9.12 -28.80 -0.80
C LEU A 200 7.68 -28.63 -1.30
N SER A 201 6.71 -29.17 -0.57
CA SER A 201 5.28 -29.00 -0.87
C SER A 201 4.59 -28.30 0.29
N GLN A 202 3.93 -27.18 0.00
CA GLN A 202 3.16 -26.41 0.97
C GLN A 202 1.70 -26.35 0.52
N LYS A 203 0.80 -26.76 1.40
CA LYS A 203 -0.66 -26.65 1.20
C LYS A 203 -1.23 -25.69 2.24
N LYS A 204 -1.93 -24.66 1.79
CA LYS A 204 -2.62 -23.69 2.63
C LYS A 204 -4.11 -23.72 2.30
N THR A 205 -4.94 -23.79 3.33
CA THR A 205 -6.40 -23.82 3.18
C THR A 205 -7.02 -22.76 4.08
N VAL A 206 -8.00 -22.05 3.55
CA VAL A 206 -8.77 -21.03 4.29
C VAL A 206 -10.26 -21.22 4.03
N THR A 207 -11.06 -21.11 5.09
CA THR A 207 -12.51 -21.13 5.02
C THR A 207 -13.02 -19.69 5.05
N ILE A 208 -13.84 -19.34 4.08
CA ILE A 208 -14.46 -18.02 3.93
C ILE A 208 -15.95 -18.17 4.28
N PRO A 209 -16.41 -17.62 5.41
CA PRO A 209 -17.82 -17.70 5.81
C PRO A 209 -18.78 -17.07 4.79
N SER A 210 -20.06 -17.43 4.89
CA SER A 210 -21.14 -16.75 4.16
C SER A 210 -21.25 -15.27 4.58
N GLY A 211 -21.50 -14.37 3.63
CA GLY A 211 -21.58 -12.93 3.86
C GLY A 211 -20.23 -12.25 4.05
N SER A 212 -19.11 -12.93 3.76
CA SER A 212 -17.78 -12.31 3.82
C SER A 212 -17.59 -11.38 2.63
N ILE A 213 -17.17 -10.14 2.91
CA ILE A 213 -16.81 -9.18 1.86
C ILE A 213 -15.47 -9.58 1.23
N LEU A 214 -15.49 -9.69 -0.10
CA LEU A 214 -14.31 -9.99 -0.92
C LEU A 214 -13.74 -8.70 -1.52
N ALA A 215 -14.58 -7.77 -1.94
CA ALA A 215 -14.14 -6.50 -2.49
C ALA A 215 -15.15 -5.40 -2.19
N PHE A 216 -14.73 -4.14 -2.26
CA PHE A 216 -15.58 -3.00 -1.96
C PHE A 216 -15.25 -1.79 -2.85
N ARG A 217 -16.21 -0.89 -3.00
CA ARG A 217 -16.09 0.38 -3.69
C ARG A 217 -16.29 1.50 -2.69
N VAL A 218 -15.59 2.61 -2.89
CA VAL A 218 -15.69 3.77 -2.01
C VAL A 218 -16.01 5.05 -2.78
N ALA A 219 -16.64 5.99 -2.08
CA ALA A 219 -16.80 7.37 -2.53
C ALA A 219 -16.14 8.32 -1.52
N GLN A 220 -15.48 9.37 -2.01
CA GLN A 220 -14.76 10.29 -1.13
C GLN A 220 -15.73 11.27 -0.46
N LEU A 221 -15.57 11.48 0.84
CA LEU A 221 -16.29 12.53 1.55
C LEU A 221 -15.57 13.86 1.38
N VAL A 222 -16.33 14.95 1.29
CA VAL A 222 -15.82 16.33 1.36
C VAL A 222 -16.59 17.06 2.44
N ILE A 223 -15.85 17.55 3.44
CA ILE A 223 -16.36 18.16 4.66
C ILE A 223 -15.89 19.61 4.72
N ASN A 224 -16.82 20.52 4.44
CA ASN A 224 -16.66 21.96 4.57
C ASN A 224 -17.57 22.47 5.70
N SER A 225 -18.48 23.39 5.38
CA SER A 225 -19.64 23.72 6.22
C SER A 225 -20.71 22.62 6.14
N ASP A 226 -20.82 21.98 4.97
CA ASP A 226 -21.73 20.87 4.67
C ASP A 226 -20.92 19.61 4.29
N LEU A 227 -21.60 18.47 4.20
CA LEU A 227 -21.03 17.20 3.75
C LEU A 227 -21.46 16.90 2.31
N ASP A 228 -20.50 16.62 1.44
CA ASP A 228 -20.72 16.10 0.09
C ASP A 228 -20.06 14.72 -0.09
N ILE A 229 -20.64 13.91 -0.99
CA ILE A 229 -20.12 12.58 -1.36
C ILE A 229 -19.77 12.58 -2.84
N LEU A 230 -18.48 12.40 -3.15
CA LEU A 230 -17.97 12.33 -4.51
C LEU A 230 -17.88 10.89 -4.97
N LEU A 231 -18.85 10.47 -5.78
CA LEU A 231 -18.83 9.17 -6.47
C LEU A 231 -17.70 9.09 -7.51
N PHE A 232 -17.28 10.23 -8.05
CA PHE A 232 -16.17 10.36 -8.99
C PHE A 232 -15.14 11.33 -8.39
N PRO A 233 -14.19 10.86 -7.56
CA PRO A 233 -13.26 11.74 -6.87
C PRO A 233 -12.26 12.37 -7.84
N ASP A 234 -12.08 13.70 -7.75
CA ASP A 234 -10.91 14.36 -8.33
C ASP A 234 -9.68 14.03 -7.48
N LYS A 235 -8.59 13.59 -8.11
CA LYS A 235 -7.32 13.26 -7.46
C LYS A 235 -6.77 14.40 -6.59
N LYS A 236 -7.15 15.65 -6.90
CA LYS A 236 -6.67 16.85 -6.20
C LYS A 236 -7.52 17.25 -4.99
N GLN A 237 -8.76 16.75 -4.90
CA GLN A 237 -9.67 17.16 -3.85
C GLN A 237 -9.40 16.41 -2.56
N ARG A 238 -9.36 17.13 -1.43
CA ARG A 238 -9.22 16.55 -0.09
C ARG A 238 -10.54 16.50 0.63
N THR A 239 -10.65 15.58 1.59
CA THR A 239 -11.83 15.50 2.46
C THR A 239 -12.02 16.75 3.29
N PHE A 240 -10.97 17.22 3.97
CA PHE A 240 -11.05 18.43 4.78
C PHE A 240 -10.45 19.60 4.01
N GLN A 241 -11.28 20.56 3.59
CA GLN A 241 -10.75 21.76 2.94
C GLN A 241 -10.39 22.82 3.99
N PRO A 242 -9.29 23.56 3.80
CA PRO A 242 -8.98 24.69 4.66
C PRO A 242 -10.09 25.76 4.54
N PRO A 243 -10.42 26.46 5.62
CA PRO A 243 -11.37 27.56 5.55
C PRO A 243 -10.86 28.60 4.54
N PRO A 244 -11.73 29.17 3.69
CA PRO A 244 -11.31 30.12 2.68
C PRO A 244 -10.68 31.34 3.35
N THR A 245 -9.37 31.53 3.17
CA THR A 245 -8.67 32.76 3.58
C THR A 245 -9.14 33.91 2.71
N GLY A 246 -10.21 34.57 3.14
CA GLY A 246 -10.55 35.92 2.72
C GLY A 246 -9.57 36.92 3.33
N HIS A 247 -9.05 37.81 2.48
CA HIS A 247 -8.26 39.01 2.77
C HIS A 247 -6.72 38.86 2.84
N LYS A 248 -6.07 39.40 1.79
CA LYS A 248 -4.68 39.86 1.81
C LYS A 248 -4.49 40.82 3.01
N PRO A 249 -3.51 40.62 3.91
CA PRO A 249 -3.23 41.61 4.93
C PRO A 249 -2.59 42.83 4.27
N SER A 250 -3.25 43.96 4.46
CA SER A 250 -2.70 45.30 4.26
C SER A 250 -1.38 45.45 5.03
N ARG A 251 -0.40 46.01 4.33
CA ARG A 251 0.95 46.30 4.78
C ARG A 251 0.91 47.37 5.87
N SER A 252 1.18 47.01 7.12
CA SER A 252 1.56 47.99 8.15
C SER A 252 2.80 47.51 8.92
N VAL A 253 3.70 48.46 9.12
CA VAL A 253 5.08 48.30 9.60
C VAL A 253 5.06 48.30 11.14
N GLY A 254 5.59 47.25 11.75
CA GLY A 254 5.78 47.13 13.20
C GLY A 254 6.61 45.89 13.53
N ALA A 255 7.88 46.11 13.87
CA ALA A 255 8.96 45.13 13.90
C ALA A 255 8.77 43.96 14.89
N TRP A 256 8.70 42.75 14.34
CA TRP A 256 9.17 41.50 14.94
C TRP A 256 10.14 40.85 13.94
N PRO A 257 11.28 40.24 14.35
CA PRO A 257 12.20 39.62 13.40
C PRO A 257 11.46 38.51 12.68
N GLN A 258 11.38 38.61 11.36
CA GLN A 258 10.71 37.62 10.54
C GLN A 258 11.49 36.32 10.62
N LEU A 259 10.93 35.35 11.34
CA LEU A 259 11.27 33.95 11.12
C LEU A 259 10.80 33.62 9.69
N PRO A 260 11.66 33.07 8.82
CA PRO A 260 11.22 32.68 7.49
C PRO A 260 10.07 31.67 7.63
N SER A 261 9.09 31.77 6.73
CA SER A 261 7.91 30.91 6.63
C SER A 261 8.27 29.43 6.36
N VAL A 262 8.86 28.75 7.34
CA VAL A 262 9.32 27.35 7.26
C VAL A 262 8.24 26.36 7.78
N LEU A 263 7.13 26.86 8.34
CA LEU A 263 6.03 26.01 8.84
C LEU A 263 4.96 25.67 7.79
N SER A 264 5.36 25.59 6.51
CA SER A 264 4.52 25.07 5.43
C SER A 264 5.30 24.06 4.57
N MET A 265 6.06 23.17 5.21
CA MET A 265 6.84 22.12 4.53
C MET A 265 6.20 20.72 4.57
N MET A 266 4.91 20.64 4.91
CA MET A 266 4.04 19.68 4.21
C MET A 266 3.98 20.04 2.71
N GLY A 267 4.46 21.23 2.32
CA GLY A 267 4.75 21.73 0.97
C GLY A 267 5.77 20.94 0.13
N CYS A 268 6.63 20.10 0.74
CA CYS A 268 7.70 19.45 -0.01
C CYS A 268 7.28 18.16 -0.74
N LEU A 269 6.22 17.48 -0.27
CA LEU A 269 5.45 16.54 -1.13
C LEU A 269 4.56 17.29 -2.16
N HIS A 270 4.42 18.60 -2.01
CA HIS A 270 3.34 19.41 -2.57
C HIS A 270 3.77 20.21 -3.83
N ASN A 271 5.06 20.22 -4.20
CA ASN A 271 5.51 20.80 -5.46
C ASN A 271 5.29 19.89 -6.69
N LEU A 272 4.73 18.68 -6.52
CA LEU A 272 4.14 17.92 -7.61
C LEU A 272 2.75 18.45 -8.04
N SER A 273 2.21 19.49 -7.39
CA SER A 273 0.81 19.86 -7.55
C SER A 273 0.45 21.36 -7.52
N ALA A 274 1.40 22.29 -7.70
CA ALA A 274 1.06 23.72 -7.77
C ALA A 274 1.69 24.43 -8.99
N ASP A 275 0.83 25.11 -9.74
CA ASP A 275 1.03 25.76 -11.03
C ASP A 275 2.02 26.94 -11.00
N GLY A 276 2.82 27.02 -12.07
CA GLY A 276 3.85 28.04 -12.31
C GLY A 276 5.00 27.51 -13.16
N VAL A 277 4.73 27.23 -14.45
CA VAL A 277 5.73 26.84 -15.48
C VAL A 277 7.06 27.62 -15.29
N PRO A 278 8.19 26.91 -15.12
CA PRO A 278 8.95 26.37 -16.24
C PRO A 278 9.01 24.84 -16.24
N ALA A 279 9.26 24.28 -17.42
CA ALA A 279 9.10 22.88 -17.78
C ALA A 279 9.97 21.88 -17.01
N GLU A 280 9.51 20.61 -17.03
CA GLU A 280 10.10 19.33 -16.55
C GLU A 280 9.95 19.11 -15.03
N GLU A 281 9.19 18.14 -14.49
CA GLU A 281 8.85 16.78 -14.93
C GLU A 281 7.38 16.45 -14.60
N THR A 282 6.56 16.17 -15.61
CA THR A 282 5.27 15.51 -15.42
C THR A 282 5.51 14.02 -15.21
N PHE A 283 5.39 13.51 -13.98
CA PHE A 283 5.41 12.07 -13.75
C PHE A 283 4.21 11.44 -14.46
N THR A 284 4.50 10.66 -15.49
CA THR A 284 3.54 9.85 -16.25
C THR A 284 3.19 8.60 -15.45
N GLU A 285 1.97 8.06 -15.57
CA GLU A 285 1.59 6.80 -14.89
C GLU A 285 2.21 5.54 -15.56
N ASP A 286 3.35 5.68 -16.22
CA ASP A 286 4.08 4.62 -16.90
C ASP A 286 5.40 4.27 -16.17
N PHE A 287 6.11 3.25 -16.65
CA PHE A 287 7.35 2.80 -16.01
C PHE A 287 8.44 3.87 -16.00
N GLN A 288 8.42 4.80 -16.97
CA GLN A 288 9.36 5.91 -17.03
C GLN A 288 9.08 6.91 -15.90
N GLY A 289 7.80 7.22 -15.64
CA GLY A 289 7.42 8.02 -14.48
C GLY A 289 7.80 7.37 -13.16
N LEU A 290 7.64 6.04 -13.02
CA LEU A 290 8.05 5.33 -11.80
C LEU A 290 9.57 5.43 -11.59
N ARG A 291 10.34 5.26 -12.66
CA ARG A 291 11.80 5.38 -12.61
C ARG A 291 12.22 6.80 -12.20
N ALA A 292 11.62 7.82 -12.81
CA ALA A 292 11.90 9.21 -12.49
C ALA A 292 11.56 9.50 -11.02
N GLU A 293 10.42 9.01 -10.52
CA GLU A 293 9.97 9.24 -9.14
C GLU A 293 10.95 8.62 -8.14
N VAL A 294 11.35 7.36 -8.36
CA VAL A 294 12.34 6.67 -7.53
C VAL A 294 13.71 7.35 -7.60
N GLU A 295 14.13 7.82 -8.78
CA GLU A 295 15.42 8.51 -8.95
C GLU A 295 15.44 9.86 -8.24
N ALA A 296 14.36 10.65 -8.31
CA ALA A 296 14.24 11.92 -7.62
C ALA A 296 14.34 11.75 -6.09
N ILE A 297 13.61 10.77 -5.52
CA ILE A 297 13.67 10.48 -4.08
C ILE A 297 15.04 9.92 -3.68
N SER A 298 15.66 9.08 -4.52
CA SER A 298 16.99 8.54 -4.24
C SER A 298 18.06 9.63 -4.20
N LYS A 299 17.97 10.66 -5.04
CA LYS A 299 18.89 11.81 -5.05
C LYS A 299 18.84 12.62 -3.75
N GLU A 300 17.69 12.73 -3.11
CA GLU A 300 17.58 13.37 -1.79
C GLU A 300 18.35 12.57 -0.72
N LEU A 301 18.41 11.25 -0.86
CA LEU A 301 19.15 10.36 0.03
C LEU A 301 20.65 10.27 -0.27
N GLU A 302 21.10 10.59 -1.49
CA GLU A 302 22.51 10.58 -1.86
C GLU A 302 23.36 11.64 -1.11
N LEU A 303 22.70 12.64 -0.53
CA LEU A 303 23.34 13.71 0.24
C LEU A 303 23.64 13.32 1.70
N LEU A 304 23.18 12.14 2.16
CA LEU A 304 23.45 11.67 3.52
C LEU A 304 24.91 11.23 3.69
N ASP A 305 25.44 11.46 4.89
CA ASP A 305 26.73 10.91 5.27
C ASP A 305 26.69 9.37 5.32
N ARG A 306 27.81 8.74 4.95
CA ARG A 306 27.91 7.29 4.83
C ARG A 306 27.67 6.58 6.18
N ALA A 307 28.07 7.19 7.29
CA ALA A 307 27.84 6.61 8.62
C ALA A 307 26.35 6.64 8.98
N LEU A 308 25.66 7.75 8.68
CA LEU A 308 24.22 7.88 8.91
C LEU A 308 23.42 6.91 8.02
N CYS A 309 23.82 6.74 6.76
CA CYS A 309 23.24 5.74 5.86
C CYS A 309 23.36 4.31 6.40
N GLN A 310 24.51 3.96 6.99
CA GLN A 310 24.71 2.63 7.57
C GLN A 310 23.79 2.39 8.79
N LEU A 311 23.70 3.37 9.69
CA LEU A 311 22.79 3.29 10.84
C LEU A 311 21.33 3.18 10.40
N LEU A 312 20.93 3.95 9.38
CA LEU A 312 19.59 3.88 8.82
C LEU A 312 19.30 2.50 8.21
N LEU A 313 20.25 1.92 7.46
CA LEU A 313 20.11 0.60 6.87
C LEU A 313 20.02 -0.51 7.92
N GLU A 314 20.87 -0.48 8.96
CA GLU A 314 20.83 -1.43 10.08
C GLU A 314 19.49 -1.37 10.82
N GLY A 315 19.00 -0.15 11.09
CA GLY A 315 17.69 0.06 11.68
C GLY A 315 16.55 -0.48 10.81
N LEU A 316 16.57 -0.17 9.51
CA LEU A 316 15.58 -0.65 8.54
C LEU A 316 15.60 -2.18 8.41
N GLU A 317 16.77 -2.81 8.44
CA GLU A 317 16.89 -4.28 8.45
C GLU A 317 16.18 -4.90 9.66
N GLY A 318 16.35 -4.30 10.85
CA GLY A 318 15.62 -4.71 12.05
C GLY A 318 14.11 -4.48 11.95
N VAL A 319 13.70 -3.34 11.36
CA VAL A 319 12.29 -3.00 11.13
C VAL A 319 11.62 -3.97 10.14
N LEU A 320 12.32 -4.42 9.10
CA LEU A 320 11.77 -5.39 8.13
C LEU A 320 11.43 -6.73 8.78
N ARG A 321 12.24 -7.17 9.77
CA ARG A 321 11.99 -8.41 10.52
C ARG A 321 10.91 -8.28 11.59
N ASP A 322 10.45 -7.07 11.89
CA ASP A 322 9.43 -6.80 12.91
C ASP A 322 8.29 -5.91 12.38
N GLN A 323 7.17 -6.54 12.03
CA GLN A 323 5.97 -5.86 11.54
C GLN A 323 5.40 -4.83 12.53
N LEU A 324 5.57 -5.05 13.84
CA LEU A 324 5.12 -4.09 14.84
C LEU A 324 6.03 -2.86 14.81
N ALA A 325 7.35 -3.05 14.76
CA ALA A 325 8.31 -1.96 14.65
C ALA A 325 8.07 -1.11 13.38
N LEU A 326 7.77 -1.74 12.24
CA LEU A 326 7.44 -1.03 11.00
C LEU A 326 6.20 -0.13 11.15
N ARG A 327 5.13 -0.66 11.76
CA ARG A 327 3.90 0.12 12.01
C ARG A 327 4.12 1.25 13.01
N THR A 328 4.86 0.99 14.08
CA THR A 328 5.17 1.99 15.11
C THR A 328 6.01 3.13 14.53
N LEU A 329 7.01 2.81 13.69
CA LEU A 329 7.81 3.81 13.01
C LEU A 329 6.98 4.65 12.04
N GLU A 330 6.14 4.00 11.22
CA GLU A 330 5.22 4.68 10.29
C GLU A 330 4.30 5.65 11.05
N GLU A 331 3.68 5.21 12.15
CA GLU A 331 2.78 6.03 12.96
C GLU A 331 3.50 7.24 13.59
N ALA A 332 4.73 7.06 14.08
CA ALA A 332 5.51 8.15 14.68
C ALA A 332 5.90 9.22 13.65
N LEU A 333 6.34 8.80 12.46
CA LEU A 333 6.66 9.71 11.36
C LEU A 333 5.43 10.38 10.75
N GLU A 334 4.23 9.86 10.99
CA GLU A 334 2.97 10.49 10.61
C GLU A 334 2.49 11.57 11.57
N GLN A 335 2.71 11.37 12.88
CA GLN A 335 2.36 12.40 13.87
C GLN A 335 3.38 13.56 13.88
N GLY A 336 4.65 13.29 13.57
CA GLY A 336 5.73 14.26 13.72
C GLY A 336 5.69 15.51 12.82
N PRO A 337 5.26 15.46 11.54
CA PRO A 337 5.21 16.64 10.67
C PRO A 337 4.13 17.66 11.06
N SER A 338 3.18 17.30 11.94
CA SER A 338 2.00 18.11 12.23
C SER A 338 1.95 18.73 13.63
N LEU A 339 2.71 18.24 14.63
CA LEU A 339 2.43 18.61 16.04
C LEU A 339 3.61 18.78 17.02
N GLY A 340 4.87 18.78 16.61
CA GLY A 340 6.01 19.14 17.48
C GLY A 340 7.04 18.02 17.69
N PRO A 341 7.81 18.03 18.81
CA PRO A 341 8.91 17.09 19.01
C PRO A 341 8.40 15.64 19.09
N VAL A 342 9.10 14.72 18.42
CA VAL A 342 8.70 13.31 18.34
C VAL A 342 9.23 12.53 19.54
N GLU A 343 8.35 11.74 20.16
CA GLU A 343 8.70 10.83 21.27
C GLU A 343 9.76 9.81 20.83
N SER A 344 10.63 9.42 21.76
CA SER A 344 11.60 8.35 21.50
C SER A 344 10.91 7.01 21.45
N LEU A 345 11.33 6.16 20.51
CA LEU A 345 10.87 4.79 20.40
C LEU A 345 12.00 3.84 20.81
N ASP A 346 11.63 2.65 21.26
CA ASP A 346 12.59 1.60 21.58
C ASP A 346 12.84 0.68 20.36
N GLY A 347 13.95 -0.04 20.39
CA GLY A 347 14.26 -1.09 19.41
C GLY A 347 14.59 -0.55 18.00
N PRO A 348 14.36 -1.37 16.95
CA PRO A 348 14.72 -1.02 15.58
C PRO A 348 14.03 0.25 15.05
N ALA A 349 12.76 0.45 15.42
CA ALA A 349 12.01 1.66 15.08
C ALA A 349 12.65 2.92 15.70
N GLY A 350 13.11 2.81 16.95
CA GLY A 350 13.89 3.85 17.62
C GLY A 350 15.19 4.18 16.89
N ALA A 351 15.97 3.16 16.53
CA ALA A 351 17.23 3.34 15.82
C ALA A 351 17.06 4.10 14.49
N VAL A 352 15.99 3.80 13.73
CA VAL A 352 15.66 4.55 12.51
C VAL A 352 15.23 5.98 12.86
N LEU A 353 14.37 6.17 13.85
CA LEU A 353 13.87 7.49 14.23
C LEU A 353 15.00 8.43 14.70
N GLU A 354 15.99 7.93 15.43
CA GLU A 354 17.16 8.71 15.86
C GLU A 354 17.98 9.26 14.67
N CYS A 355 17.93 8.60 13.51
CA CYS A 355 18.59 9.09 12.30
C CYS A 355 17.83 10.25 11.62
N LEU A 356 16.56 10.46 12.00
CA LEU A 356 15.64 11.40 11.34
C LEU A 356 15.34 12.64 12.17
N VAL A 357 15.79 12.68 13.42
CA VAL A 357 15.55 13.78 14.37
C VAL A 357 16.84 14.52 14.69
N LEU A 358 16.71 15.82 14.94
CA LEU A 358 17.75 16.62 15.57
C LEU A 358 17.82 16.36 17.09
N GLU A 359 18.86 16.86 17.76
CA GLU A 359 18.96 16.85 19.23
C GLU A 359 17.73 17.48 19.92
N SER A 360 17.08 18.43 19.25
CA SER A 360 15.83 19.06 19.70
C SER A 360 14.59 18.18 19.53
N ARG A 361 14.74 16.93 19.08
CA ARG A 361 13.65 15.98 18.76
C ARG A 361 12.73 16.43 17.63
N MET A 362 13.19 17.39 16.83
CA MET A 362 12.47 17.86 15.65
C MET A 362 12.90 17.05 14.44
N LEU A 363 11.93 16.63 13.64
CA LEU A 363 12.18 15.90 12.40
C LEU A 363 12.90 16.76 11.38
N VAL A 364 13.84 16.14 10.64
CA VAL A 364 14.53 16.75 9.49
C VAL A 364 13.75 16.41 8.23
N PRO A 365 13.00 17.37 7.63
CA PRO A 365 12.08 17.10 6.52
C PRO A 365 12.75 16.46 5.31
N GLU A 366 13.98 16.86 5.00
CA GLU A 366 14.78 16.36 3.88
C GLU A 366 15.12 14.86 4.01
N LEU A 367 15.14 14.33 5.25
CA LEU A 367 15.38 12.92 5.52
C LEU A 367 14.07 12.15 5.69
N VAL A 368 13.09 12.78 6.32
CA VAL A 368 11.80 12.15 6.62
C VAL A 368 10.99 11.88 5.37
N VAL A 369 10.98 12.79 4.39
CA VAL A 369 10.18 12.61 3.18
C VAL A 369 10.59 11.35 2.40
N PRO A 370 11.88 11.13 2.06
CA PRO A 370 12.31 9.89 1.42
C PRO A 370 12.07 8.64 2.26
N VAL A 371 12.23 8.73 3.58
CA VAL A 371 12.03 7.56 4.45
C VAL A 371 10.54 7.22 4.57
N VAL A 372 9.65 8.20 4.67
CA VAL A 372 8.19 7.96 4.63
C VAL A 372 7.77 7.38 3.28
N TYR A 373 8.35 7.86 2.18
CA TYR A 373 8.12 7.28 0.85
C TYR A 373 8.53 5.79 0.80
N LEU A 374 9.72 5.46 1.31
CA LEU A 374 10.22 4.10 1.38
C LEU A 374 9.34 3.23 2.29
N LEU A 375 8.97 3.70 3.48
CA LEU A 375 8.08 2.98 4.38
C LEU A 375 6.72 2.72 3.72
N GLY A 376 6.19 3.68 2.96
CA GLY A 376 5.00 3.51 2.14
C GLY A 376 5.15 2.34 1.17
N ALA A 377 6.27 2.26 0.44
CA ALA A 377 6.54 1.14 -0.46
C ALA A 377 6.70 -0.20 0.29
N LEU A 378 7.38 -0.20 1.44
CA LEU A 378 7.58 -1.40 2.25
C LEU A 378 6.26 -1.93 2.80
N THR A 379 5.35 -1.08 3.28
CA THR A 379 4.05 -1.53 3.81
C THR A 379 3.16 -2.25 2.78
N MET A 380 3.47 -2.11 1.48
CA MET A 380 2.79 -2.82 0.39
C MET A 380 3.32 -4.25 0.18
N LEU A 381 4.45 -4.60 0.78
CA LEU A 381 5.05 -5.92 0.67
C LEU A 381 4.46 -6.89 1.71
N SER A 382 4.47 -8.18 1.36
CA SER A 382 4.09 -9.25 2.30
C SER A 382 5.18 -9.51 3.34
N GLU A 383 4.82 -10.08 4.48
CA GLU A 383 5.76 -10.48 5.55
C GLU A 383 6.91 -11.36 5.02
N THR A 384 6.61 -12.34 4.16
CA THR A 384 7.63 -13.16 3.49
C THR A 384 8.60 -12.36 2.61
N GLN A 385 8.14 -11.25 2.02
CA GLN A 385 9.00 -10.40 1.20
C GLN A 385 9.89 -9.52 2.08
N HIS A 386 9.43 -9.08 3.25
CA HIS A 386 10.29 -8.37 4.20
C HIS A 386 11.43 -9.25 4.70
N GLU A 387 11.16 -10.52 5.05
CA GLU A 387 12.21 -11.47 5.48
C GLU A 387 13.28 -11.65 4.39
N LEU A 388 12.85 -11.92 3.15
CA LEU A 388 13.77 -12.06 2.02
C LEU A 388 14.54 -10.78 1.69
N LEU A 389 13.90 -9.61 1.85
CA LEU A 389 14.57 -8.32 1.65
C LEU A 389 15.63 -8.09 2.73
N ALA A 390 15.35 -8.42 3.99
CA ALA A 390 16.31 -8.34 5.08
C ALA A 390 17.51 -9.28 4.87
N GLU A 391 17.27 -10.52 4.43
CA GLU A 391 18.36 -11.46 4.06
C GLU A 391 19.20 -10.94 2.89
N ALA A 392 18.57 -10.31 1.89
CA ALA A 392 19.27 -9.73 0.76
C ALA A 392 20.11 -8.50 1.14
N LEU A 393 19.65 -7.69 2.10
CA LEU A 393 20.38 -6.57 2.69
C LEU A 393 21.63 -7.07 3.43
N GLU A 394 21.46 -8.08 4.30
CA GLU A 394 22.54 -8.68 5.08
C GLU A 394 23.62 -9.31 4.18
N SER A 395 23.21 -10.00 3.12
CA SER A 395 24.10 -10.66 2.17
C SER A 395 24.64 -9.75 1.05
N GLN A 396 24.21 -8.49 0.98
CA GLN A 396 24.55 -7.52 -0.07
C GLN A 396 24.22 -8.02 -1.50
N THR A 397 23.14 -8.80 -1.66
CA THR A 397 22.77 -9.45 -2.93
C THR A 397 21.62 -8.76 -3.69
N LEU A 398 21.23 -7.55 -3.30
CA LEU A 398 20.07 -6.83 -3.86
C LEU A 398 20.14 -6.53 -5.37
N LEU A 399 21.33 -6.49 -5.98
CA LEU A 399 21.49 -6.16 -7.39
C LEU A 399 20.84 -7.17 -8.34
N GLY A 400 20.92 -8.47 -8.02
CA GLY A 400 20.33 -9.52 -8.86
C GLY A 400 18.80 -9.43 -8.94
N PRO A 401 18.09 -9.42 -7.80
CA PRO A 401 16.64 -9.21 -7.77
C PRO A 401 16.20 -7.88 -8.38
N LEU A 402 16.95 -6.78 -8.15
CA LEU A 402 16.62 -5.46 -8.70
C LEU A 402 16.64 -5.45 -10.24
N GLU A 403 17.68 -6.00 -10.86
CA GLU A 403 17.78 -6.07 -12.32
C GLU A 403 16.73 -7.00 -12.93
N LEU A 404 16.36 -8.09 -12.24
CA LEU A 404 15.24 -8.95 -12.66
C LEU A 404 13.92 -8.19 -12.66
N VAL A 405 13.59 -7.48 -11.56
CA VAL A 405 12.36 -6.68 -11.46
C VAL A 405 12.33 -5.57 -12.50
N ARG A 406 13.46 -4.89 -12.73
CA ARG A 406 13.60 -3.87 -13.78
C ARG A 406 13.43 -4.47 -15.19
N GLY A 407 13.98 -5.66 -15.43
CA GLY A 407 13.86 -6.38 -16.70
C GLY A 407 12.41 -6.74 -17.04
N PHE A 408 11.63 -7.20 -16.06
CA PHE A 408 10.20 -7.43 -16.23
C PHE A 408 9.43 -6.14 -16.52
N GLY A 409 9.77 -5.04 -15.85
CA GLY A 409 9.15 -3.73 -16.08
C GLY A 409 9.44 -3.11 -17.46
N LEU A 410 10.54 -3.51 -18.11
CA LEU A 410 10.96 -3.02 -19.43
C LEU A 410 10.49 -3.89 -20.61
N GLN A 411 10.24 -5.18 -20.37
CA GLN A 411 9.94 -6.16 -21.43
C GLN A 411 8.44 -6.36 -21.69
N GLU A 412 7.58 -5.94 -20.76
CA GLU A 412 6.15 -5.86 -20.98
C GLU A 412 5.71 -4.39 -21.10
N ASP A 413 4.68 -4.12 -21.89
CA ASP A 413 3.69 -3.05 -21.61
C ASP A 413 2.94 -3.39 -20.28
N GLY A 414 3.70 -3.68 -19.22
CA GLY A 414 3.38 -4.54 -18.09
C GLY A 414 2.75 -3.83 -16.90
N LEU A 415 2.51 -2.51 -17.00
CA LEU A 415 1.72 -1.82 -15.98
C LEU A 415 0.26 -2.28 -15.96
N SER A 416 -0.25 -2.90 -17.02
CA SER A 416 -1.60 -3.50 -17.02
C SER A 416 -1.71 -4.69 -16.06
N GLN A 417 -0.63 -5.47 -15.88
CA GLN A 417 -0.58 -6.60 -14.94
C GLN A 417 -0.05 -6.20 -13.55
N TRP A 418 0.81 -5.19 -13.48
CA TRP A 418 1.30 -4.60 -12.22
C TRP A 418 0.28 -3.71 -11.52
N LYS A 419 -0.65 -3.07 -12.24
CA LYS A 419 -1.83 -2.42 -11.64
C LYS A 419 -2.62 -3.42 -10.78
N GLY A 420 -2.75 -4.67 -11.21
CA GLY A 420 -3.34 -5.76 -10.39
C GLY A 420 -2.46 -6.26 -9.23
N HIS A 421 -1.21 -5.79 -9.11
CA HIS A 421 -0.28 -6.20 -8.06
C HIS A 421 0.04 -5.12 -7.01
N CYS A 422 0.02 -3.83 -7.38
CA CYS A 422 0.32 -2.69 -6.49
C CYS A 422 -0.78 -1.62 -6.38
N CYS A 423 -1.85 -1.72 -7.17
CA CYS A 423 -2.95 -0.75 -7.16
C CYS A 423 -4.29 -1.43 -7.42
N THR A 424 -4.75 -2.19 -6.44
CA THR A 424 -6.16 -2.20 -6.00
C THR A 424 -6.21 -2.80 -4.61
#